data_AF-A0A7K4FPY5-F1
#
_entry.id   AF-A0A7K4FPY5-F1
#
_cell.length_a   1.000
_cell.length_b   1.000
_cell.length_c   1.000
_cell.angle_alpha   90.00
_cell.angle_beta   90.00
_cell.angle_gamma   90.00
#
_symmetry.space_group_name_H-M   'P 1'
#
loop_
_entity.id
_entity.type
_entity.pdbx_description
1 polymer ?
#
loop_
_entity_poly.entity_id
_entity_poly.type
_entity_poly.pdbx_seq_one_letter_code
_entity_poly.pdbx_strand_id
1 'polypeptide(L)'
;MDITVENLGRAGIGFIKRGSIYAIIVAILEFLFISRFTVIINSVTLNGLHMPAGEYDIFYILMLISIAGLIILTFGIANYRKGFRNFKDRDTRFSKPFSYSKYVIVLYIIFIIVYVFILAVLPAFNHNTYFPALSSSGTLIHVFLVLLLISALIVLIISVLALIGFIYILIGLYRFSEMVHQEIGELGAILYIIPIANIVSPFLIYLASSRAEKLRV
;
A
#
# COMPACT_ATOMS: atom_id res chain seq x y z
N MET A 1 -21.18 26.84 -18.96
CA MET A 1 -20.63 25.87 -17.99
C MET A 1 -19.74 26.68 -17.04
N ASP A 2 -20.01 26.61 -15.73
CA ASP A 2 -19.42 27.51 -14.74
C ASP A 2 -17.91 27.27 -14.61
N ILE A 3 -17.09 28.33 -14.67
CA ILE A 3 -15.61 28.26 -14.68
C ILE A 3 -15.07 27.52 -13.44
N THR A 4 -15.79 27.60 -12.32
CA THR A 4 -15.53 26.85 -11.09
C THR A 4 -15.67 25.33 -11.29
N VAL A 5 -16.67 24.89 -12.04
CA VAL A 5 -16.94 23.50 -12.44
C VAL A 5 -16.07 23.06 -13.63
N GLU A 6 -15.18 23.87 -14.17
CA GLU A 6 -14.11 23.36 -15.04
C GLU A 6 -12.83 23.15 -14.22
N ASN A 7 -12.52 24.12 -13.35
CA ASN A 7 -11.32 24.11 -12.51
C ASN A 7 -11.26 22.95 -11.50
N LEU A 8 -12.39 22.56 -10.91
CA LEU A 8 -12.45 21.44 -9.95
C LEU A 8 -12.06 20.08 -10.58
N GLY A 9 -12.40 19.87 -11.84
CA GLY A 9 -12.23 18.62 -12.58
C GLY A 9 -10.80 18.48 -13.02
N ARG A 10 -10.22 19.58 -13.51
CA ARG A 10 -8.80 19.70 -13.79
C ARG A 10 -7.95 19.45 -12.54
N ALA A 11 -8.33 20.03 -11.40
CA ALA A 11 -7.67 19.75 -10.14
C ALA A 11 -7.79 18.27 -9.75
N GLY A 12 -8.98 17.67 -9.95
CA GLY A 12 -9.23 16.25 -9.72
C GLY A 12 -8.33 15.34 -10.54
N ILE A 13 -8.24 15.58 -11.86
CA ILE A 13 -7.37 14.84 -12.79
C ILE A 13 -5.90 14.94 -12.34
N GLY A 14 -5.44 16.14 -11.98
CA GLY A 14 -4.08 16.34 -11.49
C GLY A 14 -3.76 15.54 -10.21
N PHE A 15 -4.74 15.36 -9.32
CA PHE A 15 -4.61 14.49 -8.15
C PHE A 15 -4.56 13.01 -8.52
N ILE A 16 -5.41 12.54 -9.45
CA ILE A 16 -5.35 11.16 -9.94
C ILE A 16 -3.97 10.87 -10.55
N LYS A 17 -3.48 11.75 -11.42
CA LYS A 17 -2.16 11.64 -12.05
C LYS A 17 -1.04 11.52 -11.02
N ARG A 18 -1.02 12.38 -10.00
CA ARG A 18 -0.04 12.30 -8.91
C ARG A 18 -0.15 10.98 -8.14
N GLY A 19 -1.37 10.55 -7.83
CA GLY A 19 -1.63 9.25 -7.20
C GLY A 19 -1.03 8.10 -8.00
N SER A 20 -1.17 8.13 -9.34
CA SER A 20 -0.60 7.12 -10.23
C SER A 20 0.92 7.13 -10.27
N ILE A 21 1.57 8.30 -10.18
CA ILE A 21 3.03 8.37 -10.06
C ILE A 21 3.51 7.65 -8.79
N TYR A 22 2.86 7.90 -7.65
CA TYR A 22 3.22 7.20 -6.40
C TYR A 22 2.99 5.68 -6.52
N ALA A 23 1.88 5.27 -7.12
CA ALA A 23 1.60 3.85 -7.35
C ALA A 23 2.62 3.17 -8.29
N ILE A 24 3.12 3.87 -9.32
CA ILE A 24 4.21 3.39 -10.19
C ILE A 24 5.48 3.15 -9.37
N ILE A 25 5.86 4.12 -8.53
CA ILE A 25 7.07 3.99 -7.68
C ILE A 25 6.92 2.78 -6.76
N VAL A 26 5.75 2.60 -6.13
CA VAL A 26 5.48 1.46 -5.25
C VAL A 26 5.55 0.14 -6.02
N ALA A 27 4.96 0.05 -7.21
CA ALA A 27 5.01 -1.17 -8.00
C ALA A 27 6.45 -1.58 -8.40
N ILE A 28 7.33 -0.61 -8.67
CA ILE A 28 8.75 -0.86 -8.93
C ILE A 28 9.44 -1.36 -7.65
N LEU A 29 9.18 -0.73 -6.50
CA LEU A 29 9.75 -1.15 -5.21
C LEU A 29 9.27 -2.56 -4.82
N GLU A 30 8.00 -2.89 -5.03
CA GLU A 30 7.43 -4.21 -4.78
C GLU A 30 8.07 -5.27 -5.67
N PHE A 31 8.27 -4.99 -6.96
CA PHE A 31 8.94 -5.92 -7.87
C PHE A 31 10.37 -6.24 -7.40
N LEU A 32 11.13 -5.20 -7.03
CA LEU A 32 12.47 -5.36 -6.46
C LEU A 32 12.44 -6.16 -5.15
N PHE A 33 11.48 -5.85 -4.27
CA PHE A 33 11.28 -6.55 -3.00
C PHE A 33 11.01 -8.05 -3.22
N ILE A 34 10.02 -8.40 -4.04
CA ILE A 34 9.63 -9.80 -4.29
C ILE A 34 10.81 -10.60 -4.87
N SER A 35 11.54 -10.02 -5.83
CA SER A 35 12.69 -10.70 -6.45
C SER A 35 13.79 -11.04 -5.44
N ARG A 36 14.07 -10.15 -4.49
CA ARG A 36 15.10 -10.34 -3.46
C ARG A 36 14.62 -11.18 -2.29
N PHE A 37 13.37 -11.00 -1.87
CA PHE A 37 12.75 -11.78 -0.80
C PHE A 37 12.67 -13.27 -1.16
N THR A 38 12.36 -13.59 -2.42
CA THR A 38 12.34 -14.99 -2.90
C THR A 38 13.72 -15.66 -2.80
N VAL A 39 14.80 -14.93 -3.08
CA VAL A 39 16.18 -15.44 -2.94
C VAL A 39 16.50 -15.76 -1.48
N ILE A 40 16.10 -14.88 -0.55
CA ILE A 40 16.30 -15.10 0.89
C ILE A 40 15.50 -16.30 1.38
N ILE A 41 14.21 -16.41 1.02
CA ILE A 41 13.38 -17.56 1.40
C ILE A 41 14.03 -18.87 0.92
N ASN A 42 14.51 -18.90 -0.32
CA ASN A 42 15.18 -20.07 -0.87
C ASN A 42 16.47 -20.40 -0.10
N SER A 43 17.28 -19.40 0.25
CA SER A 43 18.49 -19.58 1.06
C SER A 43 18.18 -20.13 2.46
N VAL A 44 17.22 -19.53 3.16
CA VAL A 44 16.79 -19.97 4.50
C VAL A 44 16.21 -21.39 4.46
N THR A 45 15.45 -21.73 3.42
CA THR A 45 14.88 -23.07 3.25
C THR A 45 15.96 -24.12 2.98
N LEU A 46 16.95 -23.79 2.14
CA LEU A 46 18.09 -24.66 1.84
C LEU A 46 19.01 -24.88 3.06
N ASN A 47 19.12 -23.87 3.93
CA ASN A 47 19.97 -23.89 5.12
C ASN A 47 19.23 -24.35 6.40
N GLY A 48 18.06 -24.99 6.28
CA GLY A 48 17.35 -25.58 7.42
C GLY A 48 16.82 -24.55 8.42
N LEU A 49 16.23 -23.46 7.94
CA LEU A 49 15.71 -22.32 8.73
C LEU A 49 16.78 -21.48 9.44
N HIS A 50 18.06 -21.72 9.16
CA HIS A 50 19.13 -20.81 9.56
C HIS A 50 19.36 -19.74 8.49
N MET A 51 19.29 -18.48 8.91
CA MET A 51 19.61 -17.34 8.08
C MET A 51 21.12 -17.03 8.21
N PRO A 52 21.90 -17.04 7.12
CA PRO A 52 23.32 -16.68 7.16
C PRO A 52 23.53 -15.26 7.68
N ALA A 53 24.62 -15.01 8.42
CA ALA A 53 24.89 -13.71 9.05
C ALA A 53 24.83 -12.51 8.07
N GLY A 54 25.25 -12.70 6.82
CA GLY A 54 25.20 -11.66 5.78
C GLY A 54 23.80 -11.41 5.17
N GLU A 55 22.82 -12.26 5.44
CA GLU A 55 21.46 -12.09 4.90
C GLU A 55 20.56 -11.26 5.82
N TYR A 56 20.91 -11.10 7.11
CA TYR A 56 20.17 -10.25 8.04
C TYR A 56 20.16 -8.79 7.58
N ASP A 57 21.30 -8.25 7.13
CA ASP A 57 21.38 -6.88 6.61
C ASP A 57 20.49 -6.68 5.38
N ILE A 58 20.47 -7.66 4.47
CA ILE A 58 19.62 -7.62 3.28
C ILE A 58 18.14 -7.66 3.71
N PHE A 59 17.79 -8.50 4.68
CA PHE A 59 16.44 -8.57 5.22
C PHE A 59 16.00 -7.24 5.88
N TYR A 60 16.85 -6.62 6.69
CA TYR A 60 16.59 -5.29 7.25
C TYR A 60 16.40 -4.23 6.17
N ILE A 61 17.24 -4.22 5.13
CA ILE A 61 17.09 -3.30 3.98
C ILE A 61 15.75 -3.54 3.28
N LEU A 62 15.36 -4.80 3.06
CA LEU A 62 14.06 -5.13 2.46
C LEU A 62 12.89 -4.69 3.33
N MET A 63 12.97 -4.83 4.65
CA MET A 63 11.96 -4.30 5.57
C MET A 63 11.84 -2.78 5.47
N LEU A 64 12.97 -2.05 5.41
CA LEU A 64 12.97 -0.60 5.22
C LEU A 64 12.37 -0.18 3.87
N ILE A 65 12.69 -0.90 2.78
CA ILE A 65 12.08 -0.69 1.46
C ILE A 65 10.57 -0.91 1.52
N SER A 66 10.11 -1.95 2.22
CA SER A 66 8.68 -2.23 2.40
C SER A 66 7.96 -1.10 3.15
N ILE A 67 8.55 -0.57 4.22
CA ILE A 67 8.01 0.60 4.94
C ILE A 67 7.96 1.83 4.04
N ALA A 68 9.03 2.11 3.31
CA ALA A 68 9.07 3.22 2.37
C ALA A 68 7.96 3.08 1.30
N GLY A 69 7.78 1.87 0.76
CA GLY A 69 6.68 1.54 -0.15
C GLY A 69 5.31 1.84 0.45
N LEU A 70 5.05 1.39 1.68
CA LEU A 70 3.80 1.66 2.40
C LEU A 70 3.53 3.15 2.62
N ILE A 71 4.56 3.92 2.98
CA ILE A 71 4.46 5.38 3.14
C ILE A 71 4.10 6.04 1.80
N ILE A 72 4.83 5.70 0.74
CA ILE A 72 4.59 6.23 -0.62
C ILE A 72 3.18 5.87 -1.10
N LEU A 73 2.74 4.63 -0.88
CA LEU A 73 1.40 4.17 -1.24
C LEU A 73 0.32 4.96 -0.48
N THR A 74 0.54 5.23 0.80
CA THR A 74 -0.36 6.07 1.61
C THR A 74 -0.51 7.47 1.02
N PHE A 75 0.59 8.08 0.55
CA PHE A 75 0.54 9.35 -0.19
C PHE A 75 -0.19 9.21 -1.53
N GLY A 76 0.00 8.11 -2.25
CA GLY A 76 -0.72 7.79 -3.48
C GLY A 76 -2.24 7.77 -3.27
N ILE A 77 -2.70 7.03 -2.26
CA ILE A 77 -4.13 6.93 -1.90
C ILE A 77 -4.67 8.27 -1.42
N ALA A 78 -3.89 9.06 -0.67
CA ALA A 78 -4.28 10.40 -0.27
C ALA A 78 -4.50 11.33 -1.47
N ASN A 79 -3.70 11.18 -2.54
CA ASN A 79 -3.91 11.91 -3.79
C ASN A 79 -5.16 11.40 -4.52
N TYR A 80 -5.35 10.09 -4.68
CA TYR A 80 -6.58 9.54 -5.27
C TYR A 80 -7.83 10.04 -4.54
N ARG A 81 -7.80 10.04 -3.20
CA ARG A 81 -8.88 10.59 -2.37
C ARG A 81 -9.18 12.05 -2.68
N LYS A 82 -8.16 12.89 -2.84
CA LYS A 82 -8.36 14.31 -3.22
C LYS A 82 -8.98 14.43 -4.62
N GLY A 83 -8.58 13.56 -5.56
CA GLY A 83 -9.23 13.45 -6.86
C GLY A 83 -10.72 13.11 -6.75
N PHE A 84 -11.05 12.03 -6.02
CA PHE A 84 -12.43 11.60 -5.80
C PHE A 84 -13.27 12.66 -5.08
N ARG A 85 -12.69 13.44 -4.17
CA ARG A 85 -13.40 14.56 -3.53
C ARG A 85 -13.89 15.56 -4.56
N ASN A 86 -13.03 15.96 -5.49
CA ASN A 86 -13.37 16.95 -6.51
C ASN A 86 -14.39 16.41 -7.53
N PHE A 87 -14.40 15.10 -7.77
CA PHE A 87 -15.40 14.47 -8.63
C PHE A 87 -16.72 14.19 -7.90
N LYS A 88 -16.71 13.97 -6.58
CA LYS A 88 -17.90 13.72 -5.76
C LYS A 88 -18.93 14.85 -5.89
N ASP A 89 -18.46 16.09 -5.98
CA ASP A 89 -19.34 17.25 -6.09
C ASP A 89 -20.05 17.31 -7.45
N ARG A 90 -19.59 16.54 -8.45
CA ARG A 90 -20.19 16.40 -9.78
C ARG A 90 -20.97 15.11 -9.95
N ASP A 91 -20.48 14.04 -9.34
CA ASP A 91 -21.05 12.71 -9.43
C ASP A 91 -20.98 12.02 -8.08
N THR A 92 -22.16 11.81 -7.48
CA THR A 92 -22.33 11.19 -6.15
C THR A 92 -21.76 9.78 -6.08
N ARG A 93 -21.57 9.12 -7.23
CA ARG A 93 -20.90 7.82 -7.37
C ARG A 93 -19.47 7.84 -6.81
N PHE A 94 -18.80 8.98 -6.71
CA PHE A 94 -17.46 9.09 -6.06
C PHE A 94 -17.50 9.18 -4.53
N SER A 95 -18.69 9.26 -3.90
CA SER A 95 -18.82 9.39 -2.44
C SER A 95 -18.26 8.18 -1.68
N LYS A 96 -18.49 6.96 -2.19
CA LYS A 96 -17.93 5.73 -1.61
C LYS A 96 -16.41 5.66 -1.79
N PRO A 97 -15.82 5.75 -3.01
CA PRO A 97 -14.37 5.81 -3.18
C PRO A 97 -13.67 6.82 -2.26
N PHE A 98 -14.23 8.03 -2.14
CA PHE A 98 -13.70 9.07 -1.25
C PHE A 98 -13.72 8.67 0.24
N SER A 99 -14.83 8.12 0.71
CA SER A 99 -15.00 7.71 2.12
C SER A 99 -14.11 6.53 2.46
N TYR A 100 -14.08 5.50 1.60
CA TYR A 100 -13.28 4.30 1.83
C TYR A 100 -11.78 4.56 1.74
N SER A 101 -11.33 5.46 0.87
CA SER A 101 -9.92 5.88 0.83
C SER A 101 -9.45 6.45 2.17
N LYS A 102 -10.31 7.12 2.93
CA LYS A 102 -9.96 7.62 4.28
C LYS A 102 -9.64 6.47 5.23
N TYR A 103 -10.47 5.41 5.21
CA TYR A 103 -10.26 4.25 6.06
C TYR A 103 -8.98 3.50 5.69
N VAL A 104 -8.69 3.32 4.40
CA VAL A 104 -7.43 2.68 3.95
C VAL A 104 -6.21 3.46 4.45
N ILE A 105 -6.22 4.79 4.33
CA ILE A 105 -5.12 5.63 4.84
C ILE A 105 -4.92 5.43 6.35
N VAL A 106 -6.00 5.44 7.14
CA VAL A 106 -5.92 5.23 8.60
C VAL A 106 -5.39 3.85 8.92
N LEU A 107 -5.88 2.80 8.24
CA LEU A 107 -5.42 1.43 8.42
C LEU A 107 -3.93 1.29 8.09
N TYR A 108 -3.46 1.92 7.03
CA TYR A 108 -2.04 1.91 6.67
C TYR A 108 -1.17 2.67 7.68
N ILE A 109 -1.65 3.79 8.22
CA ILE A 109 -0.94 4.50 9.30
C ILE A 109 -0.82 3.60 10.54
N ILE A 110 -1.91 2.95 10.96
CA ILE A 110 -1.91 2.01 12.08
C ILE A 110 -0.92 0.86 11.79
N PHE A 111 -0.96 0.31 10.58
CA PHE A 111 -0.07 -0.76 10.17
C PHE A 111 1.41 -0.34 10.23
N ILE A 112 1.74 0.85 9.71
CA ILE A 112 3.10 1.41 9.77
C ILE A 112 3.56 1.57 11.22
N ILE A 113 2.70 2.10 12.12
CA ILE A 113 3.04 2.26 13.54
C ILE A 113 3.31 0.90 14.19
N VAL A 114 2.44 -0.09 13.98
CA VAL A 114 2.62 -1.45 14.52
C VAL A 114 3.91 -2.07 13.98
N TYR A 115 4.18 -1.92 12.68
CA TYR A 115 5.36 -2.48 12.03
C TYR A 115 6.66 -1.85 12.56
N VAL A 116 6.70 -0.52 12.72
CA VAL A 116 7.83 0.20 13.32
C VAL A 116 8.03 -0.21 14.78
N PHE A 117 6.95 -0.40 15.54
CA PHE A 117 7.03 -0.88 16.91
C PHE A 117 7.65 -2.29 16.99
N ILE A 118 7.20 -3.22 16.13
CA ILE A 118 7.78 -4.58 16.06
C ILE A 118 9.27 -4.50 15.73
N LEU A 119 9.66 -3.66 14.76
CA LEU A 119 11.05 -3.45 14.37
C LEU A 119 11.92 -2.83 15.46
N ALA A 120 11.37 -1.93 16.28
CA ALA A 120 12.09 -1.34 17.40
C ALA A 120 12.29 -2.35 18.53
N VAL A 121 11.36 -3.29 18.69
CA VAL A 121 11.36 -4.28 19.75
C VAL A 121 12.18 -5.53 19.38
N LEU A 122 12.28 -5.90 18.10
CA LEU A 122 13.01 -7.09 17.64
C LEU A 122 14.50 -7.12 18.06
N PRO A 123 15.28 -6.03 17.93
CA PRO A 123 16.69 -6.01 18.33
C PRO A 123 16.88 -6.11 19.85
N ALA A 124 15.91 -5.62 20.64
CA ALA A 124 15.94 -5.70 22.10
C ALA A 124 15.86 -7.15 22.61
N PHE A 125 15.33 -8.08 21.81
CA PHE A 125 15.33 -9.52 22.10
C PHE A 125 16.54 -10.27 21.53
N ASN A 126 17.22 -9.71 20.53
CA ASN A 126 18.33 -10.37 19.82
C ASN A 126 19.71 -10.02 20.42
N HIS A 127 19.80 -8.90 21.12
CA HIS A 127 20.90 -8.64 22.05
C HIS A 127 20.50 -9.12 23.45
N ASN A 128 21.47 -9.58 24.24
CA ASN A 128 21.37 -10.10 25.61
C ASN A 128 20.76 -9.10 26.63
N THR A 129 19.63 -8.47 26.33
CA THR A 129 18.86 -7.65 27.27
C THR A 129 18.09 -8.61 28.16
N TYR A 130 18.78 -9.09 29.19
CA TYR A 130 18.18 -9.75 30.34
C TYR A 130 17.07 -8.85 30.89
N PHE A 131 15.82 -9.18 30.60
CA PHE A 131 14.69 -8.66 31.36
C PHE A 131 14.73 -9.35 32.74
N PRO A 132 15.13 -8.67 33.84
CA PRO A 132 15.51 -9.35 35.08
C PRO A 132 14.33 -9.89 35.89
N ALA A 133 13.09 -9.80 35.39
CA ALA A 133 11.89 -10.00 36.21
C ALA A 133 11.13 -11.32 35.96
N LEU A 134 11.48 -12.12 34.94
CA LEU A 134 10.69 -13.30 34.52
C LEU A 134 11.61 -14.48 34.17
N SER A 135 12.24 -15.09 35.17
CA SER A 135 13.30 -16.10 35.07
C SER A 135 12.85 -17.52 34.69
N SER A 136 11.74 -17.68 33.96
CA SER A 136 11.23 -18.96 33.47
C SER A 136 11.22 -18.94 31.95
N SER A 137 12.16 -19.66 31.32
CA SER A 137 12.33 -19.73 29.86
C SER A 137 11.06 -20.19 29.13
N GLY A 138 10.22 -21.01 29.77
CA GLY A 138 8.93 -21.43 29.22
C GLY A 138 7.87 -20.32 29.20
N THR A 139 7.86 -19.43 30.19
CA THR A 139 6.85 -18.37 30.30
C THR A 139 7.10 -17.22 29.31
N LEU A 140 8.37 -16.85 29.10
CA LEU A 140 8.76 -15.82 28.11
C LEU A 140 8.45 -16.25 26.67
N ILE A 141 8.80 -17.49 26.30
CA ILE A 141 8.49 -18.05 24.98
C ILE A 141 6.98 -18.10 24.76
N HIS A 142 6.21 -18.50 25.78
CA HIS A 142 4.75 -18.57 25.67
C HIS A 142 4.11 -17.19 25.51
N VAL A 143 4.51 -16.19 26.31
CA VAL A 143 4.02 -14.80 26.19
C VAL A 143 4.39 -14.22 24.82
N PHE A 144 5.60 -14.48 24.33
CA PHE A 144 6.03 -14.05 22.99
C PHE A 144 5.21 -14.70 21.87
N LEU A 145 4.99 -16.02 21.92
CA LEU A 145 4.16 -16.73 20.94
C LEU A 145 2.71 -16.23 20.94
N VAL A 146 2.15 -15.95 22.11
CA VAL A 146 0.80 -15.37 22.25
C VAL A 146 0.75 -13.96 21.66
N LEU A 147 1.74 -13.10 21.94
CA LEU A 147 1.87 -11.78 21.34
C LEU A 147 2.00 -11.86 19.81
N LEU A 148 2.80 -12.81 19.31
CA LEU A 148 2.98 -13.02 17.87
C LEU A 148 1.68 -13.48 17.20
N LEU A 149 0.96 -14.42 17.81
CA LEU A 149 -0.35 -14.89 17.31
C LEU A 149 -1.40 -13.77 17.29
N ILE A 150 -1.49 -12.99 18.37
CA ILE A 150 -2.40 -11.83 18.45
C ILE A 150 -2.02 -10.78 17.38
N SER A 151 -0.72 -10.50 17.21
CA SER A 151 -0.25 -9.55 16.20
C SER A 151 -0.58 -10.02 14.77
N ALA A 152 -0.40 -11.32 14.48
CA ALA A 152 -0.74 -11.91 13.19
C ALA A 152 -2.24 -11.82 12.91
N LEU A 153 -3.09 -12.06 13.92
CA LEU A 153 -4.54 -11.94 13.80
C LEU A 153 -4.97 -10.49 13.55
N ILE A 154 -4.38 -9.52 14.25
CA ILE A 154 -4.64 -8.09 14.04
C ILE A 154 -4.24 -7.68 12.61
N VAL A 155 -3.05 -8.10 12.17
CA VAL A 155 -2.57 -7.84 10.80
C VAL A 155 -3.53 -8.42 9.76
N LEU A 156 -4.03 -9.63 9.98
CA LEU A 156 -5.01 -10.26 9.09
C LEU A 156 -6.29 -9.42 8.98
N ILE A 157 -6.86 -9.00 10.11
CA ILE A 157 -8.08 -8.17 10.14
C ILE A 157 -7.85 -6.84 9.42
N ILE A 158 -6.74 -6.15 9.71
CA ILE A 158 -6.37 -4.90 9.05
C ILE A 158 -6.24 -5.10 7.54
N SER A 159 -5.63 -6.21 7.12
CA SER A 159 -5.42 -6.54 5.70
C SER A 159 -6.75 -6.76 4.97
N VAL A 160 -7.70 -7.48 5.59
CA VAL A 160 -9.04 -7.69 5.01
C VAL A 160 -9.80 -6.36 4.88
N LEU A 161 -9.78 -5.52 5.92
CA LEU A 161 -10.42 -4.21 5.87
C LEU A 161 -9.78 -3.28 4.83
N ALA A 162 -8.44 -3.32 4.73
CA ALA A 162 -7.70 -2.57 3.73
C ALA A 162 -8.05 -3.03 2.31
N LEU A 163 -8.20 -4.34 2.09
CA LEU A 163 -8.61 -4.90 0.79
C LEU A 163 -9.99 -4.38 0.35
N ILE A 164 -10.97 -4.36 1.26
CA ILE A 164 -12.30 -3.81 0.98
C ILE A 164 -12.20 -2.34 0.54
N GLY A 165 -11.45 -1.54 1.30
CA GLY A 165 -11.26 -0.14 0.95
C GLY A 165 -10.50 0.06 -0.35
N PHE A 166 -9.55 -0.83 -0.64
CA PHE A 166 -8.79 -0.85 -1.89
C PHE A 166 -9.68 -1.12 -3.10
N ILE A 167 -10.63 -2.05 -3.02
CA ILE A 167 -11.63 -2.30 -4.06
C ILE A 167 -12.42 -1.02 -4.38
N TYR A 168 -12.82 -0.24 -3.38
CA TYR A 168 -13.52 1.03 -3.62
C TYR A 168 -12.64 2.10 -4.27
N ILE A 169 -11.33 2.08 -4.04
CA ILE A 169 -10.38 2.95 -4.76
C ILE A 169 -10.36 2.54 -6.24
N LEU A 170 -10.27 1.24 -6.55
CA LEU A 170 -10.30 0.75 -7.93
C LEU A 170 -11.59 1.12 -8.65
N ILE A 171 -12.75 0.96 -8.00
CA ILE A 171 -14.04 1.42 -8.53
C ILE A 171 -14.01 2.92 -8.82
N GLY A 172 -13.38 3.73 -7.96
CA GLY A 172 -13.19 5.15 -8.19
C GLY A 172 -12.32 5.46 -9.42
N LEU A 173 -11.23 4.71 -9.61
CA LEU A 173 -10.32 4.89 -10.76
C LEU A 173 -10.97 4.43 -12.08
N TYR A 174 -11.74 3.35 -12.03
CA TYR A 174 -12.54 2.88 -13.15
C TYR A 174 -13.58 3.94 -13.57
N ARG A 175 -14.36 4.45 -12.61
CA ARG A 175 -15.35 5.52 -12.85
C ARG A 175 -14.72 6.82 -13.37
N PHE A 176 -13.54 7.16 -12.86
CA PHE A 176 -12.76 8.28 -13.40
C PHE A 176 -12.47 8.06 -14.88
N SER A 177 -12.03 6.86 -15.25
CA SER A 177 -11.67 6.52 -16.63
C SER A 177 -12.87 6.54 -17.58
N GLU A 178 -14.04 6.05 -17.12
CA GLU A 178 -15.30 6.17 -17.85
C GLU A 178 -15.69 7.65 -18.06
N MET A 179 -15.56 8.48 -17.01
CA MET A 179 -15.89 9.92 -17.05
C MET A 179 -15.01 10.69 -18.05
N VAL A 180 -13.74 10.29 -18.21
CA VAL A 180 -12.83 10.93 -19.18
C VAL A 180 -12.79 10.22 -20.54
N HIS A 181 -13.67 9.22 -20.75
CA HIS A 181 -13.74 8.39 -21.96
C HIS A 181 -12.36 7.82 -22.37
N GLN A 182 -11.62 7.28 -21.40
CA GLN A 182 -10.30 6.66 -21.63
C GLN A 182 -10.35 5.16 -21.34
N GLU A 183 -10.55 4.36 -22.38
CA GLU A 183 -10.54 2.87 -22.32
C GLU A 183 -9.24 2.32 -21.70
N ILE A 184 -8.11 2.99 -21.94
CA ILE A 184 -6.81 2.64 -21.37
C ILE A 184 -6.84 2.72 -19.83
N GLY A 185 -7.54 3.71 -19.27
CA GLY A 185 -7.67 3.86 -17.82
C GLY A 185 -8.58 2.80 -17.20
N GLU A 186 -9.64 2.41 -17.91
CA GLU A 186 -10.53 1.31 -17.50
C GLU A 186 -9.78 -0.02 -17.46
N LEU A 187 -9.01 -0.31 -18.50
CA LEU A 187 -8.11 -1.47 -18.55
C LEU A 187 -7.13 -1.43 -17.37
N GLY A 188 -6.55 -0.26 -17.08
CA GLY A 188 -5.66 -0.07 -15.93
C GLY A 188 -6.33 -0.38 -14.58
N ALA A 189 -7.57 0.05 -14.37
CA ALA A 189 -8.29 -0.25 -13.13
C ALA A 189 -8.63 -1.74 -12.99
N ILE A 190 -8.98 -2.41 -14.10
CA ILE A 190 -9.26 -3.86 -14.12
C ILE A 190 -7.99 -4.67 -13.85
N LEU A 191 -6.90 -4.33 -14.55
CA LEU A 191 -5.62 -5.03 -14.42
C LEU A 191 -5.01 -4.88 -13.02
N TYR A 192 -5.39 -3.87 -12.23
CA TYR A 192 -4.91 -3.69 -10.86
C TYR A 192 -5.32 -4.86 -9.95
N ILE A 193 -6.42 -5.55 -10.27
CA ILE A 193 -6.88 -6.72 -9.51
C ILE A 193 -5.95 -7.92 -9.74
N ILE A 194 -5.31 -8.01 -10.91
CA ILE A 194 -4.45 -9.13 -11.28
C ILE A 194 -3.05 -8.88 -10.72
N PRO A 195 -2.55 -9.67 -9.76
CA PRO A 195 -1.28 -9.38 -9.07
C PRO A 195 -0.09 -9.21 -10.02
N ILE A 196 -0.04 -9.98 -11.11
CA ILE A 196 1.03 -9.93 -12.11
C ILE A 196 0.93 -8.67 -12.99
N ALA A 197 -0.29 -8.22 -13.29
CA ALA A 197 -0.53 -7.04 -14.12
C ALA A 197 -0.53 -5.73 -13.31
N ASN A 198 -0.49 -5.81 -11.97
CA ASN A 198 -0.46 -4.68 -11.06
C ASN A 198 0.70 -3.71 -11.35
N ILE A 199 1.82 -4.17 -11.92
CA ILE A 199 2.91 -3.26 -12.31
C ILE A 199 2.53 -2.34 -13.48
N VAL A 200 1.67 -2.80 -14.39
CA VAL A 200 1.25 -2.06 -15.60
C VAL A 200 0.09 -1.12 -15.29
N SER A 201 -0.77 -1.49 -14.33
CA SER A 201 -2.00 -0.79 -13.98
C SER A 201 -1.82 0.69 -13.61
N PRO A 202 -0.89 1.07 -12.71
CA PRO A 202 -0.58 2.47 -12.42
C PRO A 202 -0.14 3.27 -13.65
N PHE A 203 0.59 2.67 -14.60
CA PHE A 203 1.02 3.36 -15.82
C PHE A 203 -0.16 3.67 -16.74
N LEU A 204 -1.10 2.74 -16.87
CA LEU A 204 -2.28 2.94 -17.71
C LEU A 204 -3.19 4.04 -17.15
N ILE A 205 -3.37 4.07 -15.83
CA ILE A 205 -4.13 5.13 -15.14
C ILE A 205 -3.39 6.48 -15.24
N TYR A 206 -2.06 6.48 -15.17
CA TYR A 206 -1.26 7.68 -15.42
C TYR A 206 -1.43 8.20 -16.87
N LEU A 207 -1.40 7.31 -17.87
CA LEU A 207 -1.58 7.68 -19.27
C LEU A 207 -2.97 8.25 -19.52
N ALA A 208 -4.02 7.61 -18.98
CA ALA A 208 -5.40 8.08 -19.07
C ALA A 208 -5.55 9.48 -18.45
N SER A 209 -5.06 9.67 -17.24
CA SER A 209 -5.11 10.99 -16.57
C SER A 209 -4.28 12.06 -17.27
N SER A 210 -3.10 11.71 -17.81
CA SER A 210 -2.28 12.66 -18.57
C SER A 210 -2.92 13.06 -19.91
N ARG A 211 -3.67 12.16 -20.56
CA ARG A 211 -4.43 12.47 -21.78
C ARG A 211 -5.61 13.37 -21.47
N ALA A 212 -6.38 13.05 -20.42
CA ALA A 212 -7.49 13.88 -19.95
C ALA A 212 -7.05 15.31 -19.62
N GLU A 213 -5.90 15.47 -18.94
CA GLU A 213 -5.34 16.78 -18.60
C GLU A 213 -4.96 17.61 -19.86
N LYS A 214 -4.41 16.96 -20.89
CA LYS A 214 -4.04 17.61 -22.15
C LYS A 214 -5.27 18.03 -22.97
N LEU A 215 -6.30 17.20 -22.95
CA LEU A 215 -7.54 17.42 -23.70
C LEU A 215 -8.49 18.43 -23.06
N ARG A 216 -8.17 18.92 -21.84
CA ARG A 216 -9.00 19.86 -21.05
C ARG A 216 -10.44 19.35 -20.84
N VAL A 217 -10.60 18.05 -20.67
CA VAL A 217 -11.88 17.42 -20.28
C VAL A 217 -12.10 17.55 -18.78
#